data_AF-A0A6V7X8P9-F1
#
_entry.id   AF-A0A6V7X8P9-F1
#
_cell.length_a   1.000
_cell.length_b   1.000
_cell.length_c   1.000
_cell.angle_alpha   90.00
_cell.angle_beta   90.00
_cell.angle_gamma   90.00
#
_symmetry.space_group_name_H-M   'P 1'
#
loop_
_entity.id
_entity.type
_entity.pdbx_description
1 polymer ?
#
loop_
_entity_poly.entity_id
_entity_poly.type
_entity_poly.pdbx_seq_one_letter_code
_entity_poly.pdbx_strand_id
1 'polypeptide(L)'
;MEAAINGIQQEMGESSKIVFCAWGEKGAAVRESFTNKSSINIPPPKLYIQPIFPSLPPIIDTLGAGDCFIGTALFNLCQNNKSLKEVLAESVRIAGIKCTRKGLLNLDDLAE
;
A
#
# COMPACT_ATOMS: atom_id res chain seq x y z
N MET A 1 2.90 -11.72 6.15
CA MET A 1 2.29 -10.43 5.78
C MET A 1 1.19 -10.07 6.79
N GLU A 2 0.17 -10.91 6.92
CA GLU A 2 -0.94 -10.71 7.88
C GLU A 2 -0.50 -10.58 9.34
N ALA A 3 0.31 -11.51 9.86
CA ALA A 3 0.78 -11.48 11.24
C ALA A 3 1.53 -10.18 11.61
N ALA A 4 2.32 -9.64 10.68
CA ALA A 4 3.06 -8.40 10.90
C ALA A 4 2.12 -7.18 10.95
N ILE A 5 1.12 -7.11 10.05
CA ILE A 5 0.10 -6.06 10.08
C ILE A 5 -0.71 -6.13 11.38
N ASN A 6 -1.05 -7.34 11.83
CA ASN A 6 -1.75 -7.54 13.10
C ASN A 6 -0.94 -7.01 14.29
N GLY A 7 0.35 -7.31 14.35
CA GLY A 7 1.24 -6.84 15.42
C GLY A 7 1.36 -5.32 15.44
N ILE A 8 1.61 -4.69 14.28
CA ILE A 8 1.71 -3.21 14.18
C ILE A 8 0.41 -2.54 14.65
N GLN A 9 -0.75 -3.11 14.31
CA GLN A 9 -2.03 -2.54 14.73
C GLN A 9 -2.25 -2.63 16.25
N GLN A 10 -1.82 -3.73 16.89
CA GLN A 10 -1.95 -3.91 18.34
C GLN A 10 -1.12 -2.89 19.13
N GLU A 11 0.11 -2.63 18.70
CA GLU A 11 0.99 -1.66 19.36
C GLU A 11 0.47 -0.21 19.26
N MET A 12 -0.22 0.12 18.17
CA MET A 12 -0.56 1.52 17.84
C MET A 12 -1.83 2.06 18.54
N GLY A 13 -2.68 1.24 19.15
CA GLY A 13 -3.65 1.67 20.18
C GLY A 13 -4.85 2.59 19.84
N GLU A 14 -5.17 2.95 18.59
CA GLU A 14 -6.30 3.88 18.28
C GLU A 14 -7.43 3.33 17.40
N SER A 15 -8.54 4.09 17.40
CA SER A 15 -9.90 3.77 16.97
C SER A 15 -10.12 3.59 15.47
N SER A 16 -9.28 4.17 14.61
CA SER A 16 -9.36 4.00 13.16
C SER A 16 -7.97 4.15 12.54
N LYS A 17 -7.41 3.05 12.01
CA LYS A 17 -6.07 3.05 11.39
C LYS A 17 -6.07 2.26 10.11
N ILE A 18 -5.39 2.81 9.10
CA ILE A 18 -5.02 2.09 7.89
C ILE A 18 -3.53 1.79 7.99
N VAL A 19 -3.17 0.51 7.96
CA VAL A 19 -1.77 0.07 7.99
C VAL A 19 -1.44 -0.55 6.65
N PHE A 20 -0.53 0.09 5.92
CA PHE A 20 0.14 -0.49 4.77
C PHE A 20 1.44 -1.14 5.22
N CYS A 21 1.77 -2.30 4.67
CA CYS A 21 3.10 -2.87 4.84
C CYS A 21 3.56 -3.53 3.55
N ALA A 22 4.74 -3.13 3.09
CA ALA A 22 5.37 -3.57 1.85
C ALA A 22 6.45 -4.62 2.10
N TRP A 23 6.60 -5.57 1.19
CA TRP A 23 7.54 -6.69 1.23
C TRP A 23 8.29 -6.85 -0.10
N GLY A 24 8.73 -5.75 -0.70
CA GLY A 24 9.55 -5.78 -1.91
C GLY A 24 8.93 -6.64 -3.02
N GLU A 25 9.64 -7.69 -3.43
CA GLU A 25 9.25 -8.62 -4.49
C GLU A 25 7.97 -9.41 -4.19
N LYS A 26 7.51 -9.44 -2.94
CA LYS A 26 6.25 -10.11 -2.55
C LYS A 26 5.03 -9.18 -2.61
N GLY A 27 5.23 -7.90 -2.93
CA GLY A 27 4.18 -6.90 -3.01
C GLY A 27 3.89 -6.26 -1.65
N ALA A 28 2.61 -6.01 -1.34
CA ALA A 28 2.21 -5.33 -0.12
C ALA A 28 0.83 -5.78 0.38
N ALA A 29 0.51 -5.41 1.61
CA ALA A 29 -0.83 -5.54 2.15
C ALA A 29 -1.28 -4.26 2.83
N VAL A 30 -2.60 -4.07 2.87
CA VAL A 30 -3.25 -3.01 3.64
C VAL A 30 -4.35 -3.59 4.51
N ARG A 31 -4.47 -3.07 5.73
CA ARG A 31 -5.60 -3.38 6.61
C ARG A 31 -6.18 -2.12 7.24
N GLU A 32 -7.49 -2.03 7.20
CA GLU A 32 -8.28 -1.07 7.95
C GLU A 32 -8.69 -1.69 9.29
N SER A 33 -8.42 -1.00 10.39
CA SER A 33 -8.92 -1.36 11.72
C SER A 33 -9.98 -0.36 12.14
N PHE A 34 -11.15 -0.87 12.54
CA PHE A 34 -12.15 -0.13 13.28
C PHE A 34 -12.15 -0.69 14.71
N THR A 35 -11.61 0.05 15.67
CA THR A 35 -11.82 -0.28 17.09
C THR A 35 -12.87 0.65 17.66
N ASN A 36 -14.14 0.31 17.43
CA ASN A 36 -15.20 0.81 18.29
C ASN A 36 -15.47 -0.27 19.35
N LYS A 37 -14.91 -0.09 20.55
CA LYS A 37 -15.11 -1.03 21.69
C LYS A 37 -16.59 -1.17 22.13
N SER A 38 -17.52 -0.46 21.48
CA SER A 38 -18.91 -0.30 21.91
C SER A 38 -19.96 -0.83 20.90
N SER A 39 -19.58 -1.43 19.77
CA SER A 39 -20.56 -1.77 18.73
C SER A 39 -20.54 -3.26 18.40
N ILE A 40 -21.62 -3.94 18.75
CA ILE A 40 -21.89 -5.38 18.52
C ILE A 40 -21.97 -5.75 17.01
N ASN A 41 -21.90 -4.78 16.08
CA ASN A 41 -22.05 -4.98 14.64
C ASN A 41 -20.95 -4.29 13.80
N ILE A 42 -19.67 -4.41 14.18
CA ILE A 42 -18.58 -3.92 13.32
C ILE A 42 -18.21 -5.04 12.33
N PRO A 43 -18.27 -4.80 11.01
CA PRO A 43 -17.79 -5.77 10.04
C PRO A 43 -16.29 -6.08 10.27
N PRO A 44 -15.83 -7.31 9.99
CA PRO A 44 -14.46 -7.70 10.24
C PRO A 44 -13.49 -6.75 9.50
N PRO A 45 -12.35 -6.40 10.12
CA PRO A 45 -11.35 -5.53 9.52
C PRO A 45 -10.90 -6.10 8.18
N LYS A 46 -10.97 -5.29 7.12
CA LYS A 46 -10.67 -5.72 5.75
C LYS A 46 -9.18 -5.75 5.53
N LEU A 47 -8.65 -6.94 5.21
CA LEU A 47 -7.27 -7.16 4.78
C LEU A 47 -7.24 -7.34 3.27
N TYR A 48 -6.39 -6.57 2.59
CA TYR A 48 -6.09 -6.75 1.18
C TYR A 48 -4.61 -7.07 1.02
N ILE A 49 -4.30 -8.02 0.13
CA ILE A 49 -2.95 -8.41 -0.25
C ILE A 49 -2.84 -8.19 -1.75
N GLN A 50 -1.77 -7.51 -2.16
CA GLN A 50 -1.45 -7.24 -3.54
C GLN A 50 -0.05 -7.76 -3.83
N PRO A 51 0.10 -8.85 -4.61
CA PRO A 51 1.41 -9.26 -5.11
C PRO A 51 1.95 -8.21 -6.09
N ILE A 52 3.26 -8.25 -6.36
CA ILE A 52 3.85 -7.47 -7.45
C ILE A 52 3.20 -7.81 -8.79
N PHE A 53 3.27 -6.88 -9.74
CA PHE A 53 2.77 -7.10 -11.09
C PHE A 53 3.75 -8.01 -11.85
N PRO A 54 3.28 -9.11 -12.47
CA PRO A 54 4.15 -10.14 -13.04
C PRO A 54 4.90 -9.69 -14.30
N SER A 55 4.46 -8.60 -14.93
CA SER A 55 4.96 -8.10 -16.22
C SER A 55 5.87 -6.88 -16.10
N LEU A 56 6.48 -6.64 -14.93
CA LEU A 56 7.41 -5.54 -14.77
C LEU A 56 8.73 -5.83 -15.53
N PRO A 57 9.30 -4.82 -16.23
CA PRO A 57 10.67 -4.90 -16.73
C PRO A 57 11.69 -5.26 -15.63
N PRO A 58 12.92 -5.64 -15.99
CA PRO A 58 13.97 -5.90 -15.01
C PRO A 58 14.14 -4.75 -14.01
N ILE A 59 14.34 -5.11 -12.75
CA ILE A 59 14.59 -4.13 -11.67
C ILE A 59 15.96 -3.48 -11.90
N ILE A 60 15.98 -2.14 -11.94
CA ILE A 60 17.17 -1.32 -12.18
C ILE A 60 17.64 -0.66 -10.87
N ASP A 61 16.72 -0.07 -10.11
CA ASP A 61 17.05 0.74 -8.93
C ASP A 61 15.85 0.87 -7.99
N THR A 62 16.02 0.43 -6.73
CA THR A 62 14.98 0.45 -5.70
C THR A 62 14.96 1.74 -4.88
N LEU A 63 15.92 2.64 -5.07
CA LEU A 63 15.98 3.92 -4.36
C LEU A 63 14.69 4.71 -4.62
N GLY A 64 13.98 5.09 -3.55
CA GLY A 64 12.74 5.86 -3.63
C GLY A 64 11.47 5.05 -3.92
N ALA A 65 11.55 3.71 -4.01
CA ALA A 65 10.36 2.87 -4.24
C ALA A 65 9.33 3.00 -3.10
N GLY A 66 9.80 3.06 -1.85
CA GLY A 66 8.95 3.29 -0.67
C GLY A 66 8.30 4.67 -0.66
N ASP A 67 9.03 5.70 -1.09
CA ASP A 67 8.52 7.07 -1.19
C ASP A 67 7.43 7.17 -2.27
N CYS A 68 7.65 6.52 -3.42
CA CYS A 68 6.66 6.43 -4.49
C CYS A 68 5.41 5.65 -4.03
N PHE A 69 5.60 4.55 -3.28
CA PHE A 69 4.51 3.78 -2.70
C PHE A 69 3.65 4.64 -1.77
N ILE A 70 4.25 5.31 -0.78
CA ILE A 70 3.51 6.09 0.21
C ILE A 70 2.91 7.36 -0.40
N GLY A 71 3.62 8.03 -1.31
CA GLY A 71 3.09 9.20 -2.03
C GLY A 71 1.85 8.85 -2.84
N THR A 72 1.87 7.71 -3.54
CA THR A 72 0.70 7.20 -4.27
C THR A 72 -0.45 6.85 -3.33
N ALA A 73 -0.16 6.17 -2.22
CA ALA A 73 -1.17 5.80 -1.25
C ALA A 73 -1.88 7.03 -0.65
N LEU A 74 -1.10 8.02 -0.19
CA LEU A 74 -1.61 9.25 0.38
C LEU A 74 -2.42 10.06 -0.63
N PHE A 75 -1.92 10.22 -1.85
CA PHE A 75 -2.63 10.93 -2.91
C PHE A 75 -4.03 10.35 -3.13
N ASN A 76 -4.13 9.02 -3.33
CA ASN A 76 -5.42 8.40 -3.60
C ASN A 76 -6.36 8.38 -2.39
N LEU A 77 -5.82 8.24 -1.16
CA LEU A 77 -6.62 8.36 0.07
C LEU A 77 -7.19 9.76 0.23
N CYS A 78 -6.41 10.82 -0.03
CA CYS A 78 -6.87 12.20 0.06
C CYS A 78 -7.96 12.54 -0.97
N GLN A 79 -7.93 11.93 -2.15
CA GLN A 79 -8.96 12.15 -3.19
C GLN A 79 -10.31 11.47 -2.87
N ASN A 80 -10.36 10.53 -1.92
CA ASN A 80 -11.57 9.83 -1.48
C ASN A 80 -12.41 9.18 -2.60
N ASN A 81 -11.80 8.82 -3.73
CA ASN A 81 -12.48 8.27 -4.90
C ASN A 81 -12.12 6.81 -5.22
N LYS A 82 -11.19 6.20 -4.47
CA LYS A 82 -10.74 4.82 -4.63
C LYS A 82 -10.94 4.03 -3.34
N SER A 83 -11.28 2.76 -3.47
CA SER A 83 -11.28 1.80 -2.36
C SER A 83 -9.86 1.50 -1.89
N LEU A 84 -9.69 1.04 -0.64
CA LEU A 84 -8.38 0.63 -0.12
C LEU A 84 -7.67 -0.43 -0.96
N LYS A 85 -8.42 -1.32 -1.61
CA LYS A 85 -7.88 -2.32 -2.51
C LYS A 85 -7.26 -1.66 -3.76
N GLU A 86 -7.95 -0.68 -4.34
CA GLU A 86 -7.47 0.07 -5.51
C GLU A 86 -6.28 0.97 -5.15
N VAL A 87 -6.31 1.59 -3.97
CA VAL A 87 -5.17 2.36 -3.43
C VAL A 87 -3.93 1.45 -3.30
N LEU A 88 -4.09 0.26 -2.71
CA LEU A 88 -3.01 -0.71 -2.56
C LEU A 88 -2.47 -1.16 -3.92
N ALA A 89 -3.35 -1.53 -4.84
CA ALA A 89 -2.99 -1.98 -6.19
C ALA A 89 -2.14 -0.93 -6.93
N GLU A 90 -2.59 0.33 -6.92
CA GLU A 90 -1.91 1.42 -7.58
C GLU A 90 -0.56 1.75 -6.93
N SER A 91 -0.50 1.72 -5.60
CA SER A 91 0.74 1.96 -4.86
C SER A 91 1.81 0.91 -5.15
N VAL A 92 1.42 -0.38 -5.22
CA VAL A 92 2.33 -1.46 -5.63
C VAL A 92 2.78 -1.29 -7.08
N ARG A 93 1.87 -0.86 -7.97
CA ARG A 93 2.18 -0.65 -9.39
C ARG A 93 3.22 0.45 -9.57
N ILE A 94 2.98 1.63 -8.99
CA ILE A 94 3.87 2.79 -9.12
C ILE A 94 5.24 2.49 -8.49
N ALA A 95 5.29 1.88 -7.30
CA ALA A 95 6.55 1.47 -6.69
C ALA A 95 7.30 0.43 -7.55
N GLY A 96 6.58 -0.52 -8.13
CA GLY A 96 7.15 -1.51 -9.06
C GLY A 96 7.74 -0.87 -10.30
N ILE A 97 7.05 0.09 -10.93
CA ILE A 97 7.57 0.81 -12.09
C ILE A 97 8.74 1.72 -11.70
N LYS A 98 8.69 2.34 -10.52
CA LYS A 98 9.84 3.08 -9.99
C LYS A 98 11.08 2.18 -9.90
N CYS A 99 10.90 0.91 -9.51
CA CYS A 99 12.02 -0.04 -9.43
C CYS A 99 12.65 -0.36 -10.79
N THR A 100 11.97 -0.11 -11.92
CA THR A 100 12.50 -0.34 -13.28
C THR A 100 13.19 0.90 -13.86
N ARG A 101 13.44 1.93 -13.04
CA ARG A 101 14.02 3.20 -13.47
C ARG A 101 15.08 3.69 -12.48
N LYS A 102 16.17 4.27 -13.00
CA LYS A 102 17.27 4.81 -12.19
C LYS A 102 16.90 6.15 -11.55
N GLY A 103 17.07 6.28 -10.24
CA GLY A 103 16.68 7.46 -9.46
C GLY A 103 15.18 7.79 -9.61
N LEU A 104 14.77 8.99 -9.22
CA LEU A 104 13.38 9.46 -9.37
C LEU A 104 13.08 10.08 -10.75
N LEU A 105 13.91 9.80 -11.76
CA LEU A 105 13.79 10.39 -13.08
C LEU A 105 12.57 9.81 -13.83
N ASN A 106 11.93 10.65 -14.65
CA ASN A 106 10.92 10.29 -15.64
C ASN A 106 9.64 9.63 -15.08
N LEU A 107 9.32 9.79 -13.79
CA LEU A 107 8.10 9.22 -13.18
C LEU A 107 6.80 9.79 -13.76
N ASP A 108 6.88 10.91 -14.47
CA ASP A 108 5.82 11.56 -15.24
C ASP A 108 5.47 10.83 -16.55
N ASP A 109 6.37 10.00 -17.10
CA ASP A 109 6.13 9.18 -18.30
C ASP A 109 5.20 7.96 -18.04
N LEU A 110 4.38 8.00 -16.98
CA LEU A 110 3.44 6.93 -16.60
C LEU A 110 2.00 7.21 -17.05
N ALA A 111 1.77 8.33 -17.73
CA ALA A 111 0.46 8.86 -18.09
C ALA A 111 -0.05 8.43 -19.49
N GLU A 112 0.59 7.46 -20.16
CA GLU A 112 0.12 6.89 -21.43
C GLU A 112 -0.45 5.48 -21.27
#